data_AF-A0A8T5TY66-F1
#
_entry.id   AF-A0A8T5TY66-F1
#
_cell.length_a   1.000
_cell.length_b   1.000
_cell.length_c   1.000
_cell.angle_alpha   90.00
_cell.angle_beta   90.00
_cell.angle_gamma   90.00
#
_symmetry.space_group_name_H-M   'P 1'
#
loop_
_entity.id
_entity.type
_entity.pdbx_description
1 polymer ?
#
loop_
_entity_poly.entity_id
_entity_poly.type
_entity_poly.pdbx_seq_one_letter_code
_entity_poly.pdbx_strand_id
1 'polypeptide(L)'
;MPGKFVKVLKTIGRKWFIFLVALILIVFIFDQIAAIIITIITIVLFSLSYVPTLLFSKKLNAFLSNIDLIEDRSLARRLKRPLTLVQEKMYKLSKNQVKKDWLITFYNGHYSFYSEKVIKKFKVLYNKGLGEKEILEQLKNFEINTRAEIKAIEDTLVNNDRLEERKVSVKEYRDKKRYS
;
A
#
# COMPACT_ATOMS: atom_id res chain seq x y z
N MET A 1 -18.94 10.86 -2.82
CA MET A 1 -19.56 9.65 -3.41
C MET A 1 -18.91 9.43 -4.76
N PRO A 2 -18.34 8.26 -5.08
CA PRO A 2 -17.90 8.01 -6.45
C PRO A 2 -19.14 8.12 -7.34
N GLY A 3 -19.09 9.02 -8.34
CA GLY A 3 -20.21 9.27 -9.24
C GLY A 3 -20.73 7.97 -9.86
N LYS A 4 -22.04 7.87 -10.10
CA LYS A 4 -22.71 6.68 -10.64
C LYS A 4 -21.93 6.04 -11.81
N PHE A 5 -21.27 6.86 -12.63
CA PHE A 5 -20.34 6.48 -13.70
C PHE A 5 -19.21 5.51 -13.30
N VAL A 6 -18.55 5.70 -12.15
CA VAL A 6 -17.41 4.86 -11.74
C VAL A 6 -17.87 3.46 -11.34
N LYS A 7 -19.07 3.34 -10.76
CA LYS A 7 -19.68 2.03 -10.45
C LYS A 7 -20.16 1.31 -11.72
N VAL A 8 -20.72 2.05 -12.67
CA VAL A 8 -21.18 1.52 -13.97
C VAL A 8 -20.00 1.01 -14.80
N LEU A 9 -18.89 1.77 -14.88
CA LEU A 9 -17.63 1.35 -15.53
C LEU A 9 -17.07 0.03 -14.97
N LYS A 10 -17.14 -0.15 -13.65
CA LYS A 10 -16.62 -1.36 -12.99
C LYS A 10 -17.48 -2.61 -13.24
N THR A 11 -18.79 -2.45 -13.42
CA THR A 11 -19.72 -3.54 -13.71
C THR A 11 -19.72 -3.93 -15.20
N ILE A 12 -19.45 -2.98 -16.09
CA ILE A 12 -19.41 -3.18 -17.55
C ILE A 12 -18.17 -3.98 -18.00
N GLY A 13 -17.07 -3.93 -17.25
CA GLY A 13 -15.77 -4.43 -17.72
C GLY A 13 -15.71 -5.91 -18.13
N ARG A 14 -16.33 -6.83 -17.38
CA ARG A 14 -16.16 -8.29 -17.64
C ARG A 14 -17.25 -8.90 -18.51
N LYS A 15 -18.49 -8.37 -18.45
CA LYS A 15 -19.62 -8.89 -19.25
C LYS A 15 -19.63 -8.35 -20.67
N TRP A 16 -19.18 -7.11 -20.88
CA TRP A 16 -19.14 -6.52 -22.23
C TRP A 16 -18.11 -7.21 -23.15
N PHE A 17 -17.02 -7.73 -22.59
CA PHE A 17 -16.04 -8.51 -23.35
C PHE A 17 -16.65 -9.79 -23.96
N ILE A 18 -17.55 -10.47 -23.24
CA ILE A 18 -18.25 -11.67 -23.76
C ILE A 18 -19.19 -11.29 -24.91
N PHE A 19 -19.92 -10.18 -24.79
CA PHE A 19 -20.77 -9.65 -25.87
C PHE A 19 -19.95 -9.25 -27.10
N LEU A 20 -18.76 -8.68 -26.88
CA LEU A 20 -17.86 -8.27 -27.96
C LEU A 20 -17.30 -9.49 -28.70
N VAL A 21 -16.88 -10.54 -27.98
CA VAL A 21 -16.47 -11.82 -28.60
C VAL A 21 -17.61 -12.46 -29.40
N ALA A 22 -18.83 -12.45 -28.88
CA ALA A 22 -20.00 -12.96 -29.61
C ALA A 22 -20.30 -12.17 -30.89
N LEU A 23 -20.17 -10.83 -30.84
CA LEU A 23 -20.31 -9.96 -32.01
C LEU A 23 -19.26 -10.27 -33.09
N ILE A 24 -18.00 -10.47 -32.69
CA ILE A 24 -16.91 -10.84 -33.61
C ILE A 24 -17.21 -12.19 -34.29
N LEU A 25 -17.73 -13.17 -33.56
CA LEU A 25 -18.11 -14.47 -34.11
C LEU A 25 -19.25 -14.35 -35.14
N ILE A 26 -20.22 -13.46 -34.91
CA ILE A 26 -21.29 -13.19 -35.88
C ILE A 26 -20.72 -12.56 -37.15
N VAL A 27 -19.83 -11.56 -37.03
CA VAL A 27 -19.22 -10.88 -38.19
C VAL A 27 -18.34 -11.85 -39.01
N PHE A 28 -17.66 -12.80 -38.35
CA PHE A 28 -16.83 -13.80 -39.01
C PHE A 28 -17.61 -14.69 -40.00
N ILE A 29 -18.92 -14.89 -39.77
CA ILE A 29 -19.77 -15.67 -40.68
C ILE A 29 -19.98 -14.94 -42.02
N PHE A 30 -19.99 -13.61 -42.02
CA PHE A 30 -20.27 -12.79 -43.20
C PHE A 30 -18.99 -12.34 -43.92
N ASP A 31 -17.94 -11.99 -43.18
CA ASP A 31 -16.66 -11.54 -43.75
C ASP A 31 -15.50 -11.84 -42.78
N GLN A 32 -14.68 -12.82 -43.16
CA GLN A 32 -13.54 -13.28 -42.36
C GLN A 32 -12.45 -12.21 -42.25
N ILE A 33 -12.23 -11.41 -43.30
CA ILE A 33 -11.19 -10.38 -43.34
C ILE A 33 -11.61 -9.23 -42.41
N ALA A 34 -12.87 -8.79 -42.49
CA ALA A 34 -13.41 -7.76 -41.60
C ALA A 34 -13.36 -8.20 -40.13
N ALA A 35 -13.69 -9.47 -39.84
CA ALA A 35 -13.64 -10.00 -38.48
C ALA A 35 -12.21 -10.02 -37.90
N ILE A 36 -11.19 -10.36 -38.70
CA ILE A 36 -9.79 -10.32 -38.28
C ILE A 36 -9.37 -8.89 -37.94
N ILE A 37 -9.69 -7.92 -38.80
CA ILE A 37 -9.37 -6.50 -38.58
C ILE A 37 -10.02 -5.98 -37.28
N ILE A 38 -11.31 -6.27 -37.07
CA ILE A 38 -12.04 -5.87 -35.87
C ILE A 38 -11.45 -6.52 -34.61
N THR A 39 -11.01 -7.78 -34.70
CA THR A 39 -10.37 -8.49 -33.59
C THR A 39 -9.04 -7.84 -33.19
N ILE A 40 -8.19 -7.50 -34.17
CA ILE A 40 -6.91 -6.82 -33.90
C ILE A 40 -7.16 -5.46 -33.23
N ILE A 41 -8.07 -4.66 -33.78
CA ILE A 41 -8.44 -3.35 -33.21
C ILE A 41 -8.95 -3.51 -31.77
N THR A 42 -9.79 -4.52 -31.53
CA THR A 42 -10.34 -4.82 -30.20
C THR A 42 -9.25 -5.17 -29.20
N ILE A 43 -8.30 -6.04 -29.56
CA ILE A 43 -7.20 -6.44 -28.67
C ILE A 43 -6.35 -5.22 -28.30
N VAL A 44 -6.06 -4.34 -29.27
CA VAL A 44 -5.32 -3.10 -29.04
C VAL A 44 -6.08 -2.16 -28.10
N LEU A 45 -7.37 -1.90 -28.37
CA LEU A 45 -8.20 -1.05 -27.52
C LEU A 45 -8.38 -1.62 -26.10
N PHE A 46 -8.56 -2.95 -25.99
CA PHE A 46 -8.65 -3.63 -24.72
C PHE A 46 -7.35 -3.48 -23.93
N SER A 47 -6.20 -3.70 -24.56
CA SER A 47 -4.89 -3.51 -23.93
C SER A 47 -4.68 -2.05 -23.48
N LEU A 48 -5.04 -1.08 -24.31
CA LEU A 48 -5.00 0.35 -23.99
C LEU A 48 -5.92 0.71 -22.81
N SER A 49 -7.05 0.02 -22.64
CA SER A 49 -7.97 0.25 -21.51
C SER A 49 -7.37 -0.09 -20.14
N TYR A 50 -6.33 -0.95 -20.09
CA TYR A 50 -5.61 -1.26 -18.85
C TYR A 50 -4.51 -0.25 -18.52
N VAL A 51 -4.05 0.54 -19.49
CA VAL A 51 -2.97 1.53 -19.32
C VAL A 51 -3.30 2.57 -18.23
N PRO A 52 -4.51 3.16 -18.16
CA PRO A 52 -4.89 4.06 -17.07
C PRO A 52 -4.79 3.42 -15.68
N THR A 53 -5.13 2.14 -15.56
CA THR A 53 -5.10 1.39 -14.29
C THR A 53 -3.67 1.15 -13.84
N LEU A 54 -2.78 0.79 -14.77
CA LEU A 54 -1.35 0.62 -14.50
C LEU A 54 -0.68 1.96 -14.14
N LEU A 55 -1.00 3.04 -14.87
CA LEU A 55 -0.50 4.38 -14.57
C LEU A 55 -0.99 4.91 -13.22
N PHE A 56 -2.25 4.62 -12.85
CA PHE A 56 -2.79 5.00 -11.54
C PHE A 56 -2.07 4.27 -10.40
N SER A 57 -1.80 2.98 -10.54
CA SER A 57 -1.04 2.23 -9.52
C SER A 57 0.37 2.79 -9.31
N LYS A 58 1.05 3.17 -10.41
CA LYS A 58 2.35 3.85 -10.34
C LYS A 58 2.25 5.22 -9.68
N LYS A 59 1.26 6.05 -10.03
CA LYS A 59 1.04 7.38 -9.41
C LYS A 59 0.67 7.28 -7.93
N LEU A 60 -0.17 6.31 -7.55
CA LEU A 60 -0.57 6.08 -6.16
C LEU A 60 0.62 5.57 -5.33
N ASN A 61 1.42 4.64 -5.86
CA ASN A 61 2.65 4.20 -5.22
C ASN A 61 3.66 5.34 -5.08
N ALA A 62 3.83 6.17 -6.11
CA ALA A 62 4.70 7.35 -6.05
C ALA A 62 4.21 8.42 -5.06
N PHE A 63 2.89 8.57 -4.91
CA PHE A 63 2.31 9.48 -3.92
C PHE A 63 2.51 8.95 -2.49
N LEU A 64 2.26 7.65 -2.28
CA LEU A 64 2.45 7.00 -0.98
C LEU A 64 3.92 6.84 -0.60
N SER A 65 4.85 6.79 -1.57
CA SER A 65 6.29 6.79 -1.29
C SER A 65 6.82 8.14 -0.83
N ASN A 66 6.12 9.24 -1.13
CA ASN A 66 6.53 10.59 -0.75
C ASN A 66 6.03 11.00 0.64
N ILE A 67 5.16 10.20 1.27
CA ILE A 67 4.64 10.46 2.61
C ILE A 67 5.23 9.40 3.53
N ASP A 68 6.18 9.80 4.37
CA ASP A 68 6.86 8.88 5.29
C ASP A 68 5.93 8.42 6.43
N LEU A 69 5.13 9.35 6.96
CA LEU A 69 4.18 9.11 8.04
C LEU A 69 2.89 9.91 7.82
N ILE A 70 1.73 9.31 8.13
CA ILE A 70 0.48 10.07 8.23
C ILE A 70 -0.48 9.48 9.26
N GLU A 71 -0.94 10.33 10.19
CA GLU A 71 -1.96 10.02 11.18
C GLU A 71 -3.37 10.15 10.63
N ASP A 72 -4.32 9.40 11.19
CA ASP A 72 -5.74 9.39 10.81
C ASP A 72 -6.40 10.79 10.80
N ARG A 73 -6.09 11.65 11.78
CA ARG A 73 -6.60 13.03 11.87
C ARG A 73 -6.05 13.90 10.74
N SER A 74 -4.77 13.77 10.44
CA SER A 74 -4.12 14.49 9.35
C SER A 74 -4.62 14.00 7.98
N LEU A 75 -4.83 12.69 7.85
CA LEU A 75 -5.44 12.08 6.67
C LEU A 75 -6.89 12.53 6.47
N ALA A 76 -7.70 12.56 7.54
CA ALA A 76 -9.09 13.02 7.51
C ALA A 76 -9.21 14.49 7.06
N ARG A 77 -8.34 15.36 7.58
CA ARG A 77 -8.25 16.77 7.17
C ARG A 77 -7.90 16.91 5.69
N ARG A 78 -6.85 16.22 5.24
CA ARG A 78 -6.39 16.27 3.82
C ARG A 78 -7.45 15.74 2.85
N LEU A 79 -8.15 14.67 3.22
CA LEU A 79 -9.17 14.06 2.38
C LEU A 79 -10.54 14.75 2.46
N LYS A 80 -10.72 15.72 3.37
CA LYS A 80 -12.02 16.34 3.69
C LYS A 80 -13.09 15.26 3.98
N ARG A 81 -12.74 14.30 4.84
CA ARG A 81 -13.62 13.19 5.26
C ARG A 81 -13.76 13.13 6.78
N PRO A 82 -14.90 12.65 7.32
CA PRO A 82 -15.06 12.38 8.75
C PRO A 82 -13.97 11.43 9.27
N LEU A 83 -13.44 11.72 10.46
CA LEU A 83 -12.39 10.91 11.11
C LEU A 83 -12.82 9.46 11.28
N THR A 84 -14.07 9.22 11.69
CA THR A 84 -14.62 7.87 11.91
C THR A 84 -14.54 7.00 10.64
N LEU A 85 -14.86 7.55 9.47
CA LEU A 85 -14.76 6.82 8.20
C LEU A 85 -13.31 6.51 7.82
N VAL A 86 -12.37 7.42 8.15
CA VAL A 86 -10.94 7.21 7.91
C VAL A 86 -10.42 6.11 8.84
N GLN A 87 -10.75 6.17 10.13
CA GLN A 87 -10.37 5.16 11.11
C GLN A 87 -10.94 3.78 10.77
N GLU A 88 -12.21 3.70 10.37
CA GLU A 88 -12.82 2.44 9.93
C GLU A 88 -12.07 1.86 8.72
N LYS A 89 -11.64 2.73 7.79
CA LYS A 89 -10.88 2.30 6.61
C LYS A 89 -9.46 1.85 6.97
N MET A 90 -8.77 2.57 7.84
CA MET A 90 -7.43 2.23 8.32
C MET A 90 -7.44 0.93 9.13
N TYR A 91 -8.46 0.71 9.96
CA TYR A 91 -8.70 -0.56 10.65
C TYR A 91 -8.81 -1.74 9.67
N LYS A 92 -9.65 -1.61 8.64
CA LYS A 92 -9.80 -2.69 7.63
C LYS A 92 -8.50 -2.97 6.87
N LEU A 93 -7.69 -1.94 6.64
CA LEU A 93 -6.38 -2.08 5.98
C LEU A 93 -5.34 -2.70 6.91
N SER A 94 -5.32 -2.33 8.20
CA SER A 94 -4.37 -2.85 9.19
C SER A 94 -4.57 -4.35 9.46
N LYS A 95 -5.76 -4.89 9.24
CA LYS A 95 -6.02 -6.35 9.33
C LYS A 95 -5.42 -7.15 8.18
N ASN A 96 -5.11 -6.53 7.03
CA ASN A 96 -4.69 -7.22 5.81
C ASN A 96 -3.32 -6.75 5.32
N GLN A 97 -2.36 -6.62 6.23
CA GLN A 97 -1.05 -6.01 5.96
C GLN A 97 0.15 -6.96 5.98
N VAL A 98 -0.06 -8.28 6.10
CA VAL A 98 1.01 -9.31 6.16
C VAL A 98 1.97 -9.23 4.96
N LYS A 99 1.43 -9.11 3.74
CA LYS A 99 2.21 -9.05 2.48
C LYS A 99 2.42 -7.63 1.95
N LYS A 100 2.31 -6.61 2.81
CA LYS A 100 2.42 -5.21 2.40
C LYS A 100 3.77 -4.65 2.84
N ASP A 101 4.33 -3.73 2.05
CA ASP A 101 5.60 -3.10 2.39
C ASP A 101 5.43 -1.92 3.36
N TRP A 102 4.24 -1.33 3.40
CA TRP A 102 3.81 -0.32 4.38
C TRP A 102 3.24 -0.95 5.66
N LEU A 103 3.05 -0.15 6.70
CA LEU A 103 2.48 -0.58 7.98
C LEU A 103 1.44 0.43 8.47
N ILE A 104 0.35 -0.06 9.05
CA ILE A 104 -0.58 0.72 9.84
C ILE A 104 -0.55 0.18 11.26
N THR A 105 -0.24 1.05 12.21
CA THR A 105 -0.32 0.74 13.64
C THR A 105 -1.51 1.45 14.26
N PHE A 106 -1.98 0.91 15.39
CA PHE A 106 -2.96 1.57 16.24
C PHE A 106 -2.36 1.72 17.62
N TYR A 107 -2.15 2.96 18.06
CA TYR A 107 -1.63 3.24 19.39
C TYR A 107 -2.20 4.57 19.89
N ASN A 108 -2.38 4.71 21.21
CA ASN A 108 -2.89 5.93 21.84
C ASN A 108 -4.17 6.51 21.18
N GLY A 109 -5.11 5.62 20.82
CA GLY A 109 -6.42 5.99 20.28
C GLY A 109 -6.46 6.50 18.84
N HIS A 110 -5.37 6.40 18.08
CA HIS A 110 -5.32 6.81 16.68
C HIS A 110 -4.56 5.82 15.81
N TYR A 111 -4.82 5.86 14.51
CA TYR A 111 -4.09 5.08 13.52
C TYR A 111 -2.99 5.92 12.87
N SER A 112 -1.83 5.29 12.68
CA SER A 112 -0.70 5.89 11.96
C SER A 112 -0.26 4.98 10.83
N PHE A 113 -0.12 5.55 9.64
CA PHE A 113 0.43 4.88 8.47
C PHE A 113 1.91 5.21 8.33
N TYR A 114 2.73 4.19 8.09
CA TYR A 114 4.16 4.27 7.85
C TYR A 114 4.48 3.74 6.45
N SER A 115 5.27 4.51 5.72
CA SER A 115 5.71 4.14 4.37
C SER A 115 6.68 2.95 4.40
N GLU A 116 6.86 2.31 3.23
CA GLU A 116 7.86 1.27 3.03
C GLU A 116 9.28 1.74 3.42
N LYS A 117 9.62 3.00 3.12
CA LYS A 117 10.92 3.59 3.42
C LYS A 117 11.18 3.59 4.93
N VAL A 118 10.19 3.98 5.73
CA VAL A 118 10.27 3.97 7.20
C VAL A 118 10.40 2.55 7.73
N ILE A 119 9.57 1.62 7.23
CA ILE A 119 9.59 0.22 7.70
C ILE A 119 10.90 -0.49 7.34
N LYS A 120 11.45 -0.26 6.14
CA LYS A 120 12.77 -0.78 5.77
C LYS A 120 13.86 -0.22 6.68
N LYS A 121 13.85 1.09 6.94
CA LYS A 121 14.83 1.72 7.84
C LYS A 121 14.72 1.15 9.25
N PHE A 122 13.50 1.00 9.78
CA PHE A 122 13.24 0.38 11.07
C PHE A 122 13.85 -1.02 11.16
N LYS A 123 13.54 -1.92 10.21
CA LYS A 123 14.06 -3.29 10.17
C LYS A 123 15.60 -3.34 10.16
N VAL A 124 16.24 -2.43 9.43
CA VAL A 124 17.71 -2.32 9.41
C VAL A 124 18.26 -1.95 10.80
N LEU A 125 17.65 -0.98 11.47
CA LEU A 125 18.08 -0.55 12.81
C LEU A 125 17.82 -1.65 13.85
N TYR A 126 16.67 -2.31 13.77
CA TYR A 126 16.31 -3.46 14.60
C TYR A 126 17.33 -4.58 14.51
N ASN A 127 17.69 -4.99 13.29
CA ASN A 127 18.66 -6.07 13.03
C ASN A 127 20.10 -5.70 13.37
N LYS A 128 20.42 -4.41 13.46
CA LYS A 128 21.71 -3.94 13.99
C LYS A 128 21.81 -4.06 15.51
N GLY A 129 20.74 -4.46 16.20
CA GLY A 129 20.71 -4.57 17.65
C GLY A 129 20.45 -3.24 18.36
N LEU A 130 19.90 -2.23 17.67
CA LEU A 130 19.50 -0.99 18.35
C LEU A 130 18.26 -1.24 19.22
N GLY A 131 18.24 -0.66 20.41
CA GLY A 131 17.05 -0.63 21.28
C GLY A 131 16.06 0.45 20.87
N GLU A 132 14.90 0.48 21.51
CA GLU A 132 13.82 1.44 21.18
C GLU A 132 14.27 2.91 21.22
N LYS A 133 15.12 3.26 22.19
CA LYS A 133 15.64 4.63 22.36
C LYS A 133 16.54 5.01 21.18
N GLU A 134 17.46 4.13 20.82
CA GLU A 134 18.41 4.35 19.74
C GLU A 134 17.70 4.36 18.37
N ILE A 135 16.71 3.49 18.18
CA ILE A 135 15.85 3.48 16.99
C ILE A 135 15.07 4.79 16.90
N LEU A 136 14.47 5.26 18.00
CA LEU A 136 13.75 6.53 18.03
C LEU A 136 14.65 7.69 17.60
N GLU A 137 15.86 7.80 18.17
CA GLU A 137 16.80 8.86 17.81
C GLU A 137 17.12 8.88 16.31
N GLN A 138 17.22 7.71 15.67
CA GLN A 138 17.48 7.58 14.23
C GLN A 138 16.26 7.81 13.35
N LEU A 139 15.04 7.64 13.90
CA LEU A 139 13.79 7.78 13.17
C LEU A 139 13.06 9.11 13.40
N LYS A 140 13.59 10.01 14.24
CA LYS A 140 13.06 11.37 14.44
C LYS A 140 12.87 12.15 13.14
N ASN A 141 13.76 11.97 12.16
CA ASN A 141 13.69 12.64 10.86
C ASN A 141 12.46 12.20 10.02
N PHE A 142 11.79 11.12 10.41
CA PHE A 142 10.57 10.61 9.80
C PHE A 142 9.31 11.00 10.58
N GLU A 143 9.40 12.02 11.44
CA GLU A 143 8.31 12.49 12.30
C GLU A 143 7.85 11.45 13.34
N ILE A 144 8.67 10.43 13.62
CA ILE A 144 8.44 9.49 14.73
C ILE A 144 9.07 10.06 15.99
N ASN A 145 8.26 10.38 16.99
CA ASN A 145 8.66 11.23 18.11
C ASN A 145 8.69 10.50 19.45
N THR A 146 8.02 9.35 19.56
CA THR A 146 7.84 8.66 20.83
C THR A 146 8.37 7.23 20.81
N ARG A 147 8.78 6.72 21.98
CA ARG A 147 9.12 5.29 22.13
C ARG A 147 7.90 4.39 21.97
N ALA A 148 6.72 4.90 22.33
CA ALA A 148 5.46 4.19 22.16
C ALA A 148 5.18 3.90 20.67
N GLU A 149 5.51 4.81 19.76
CA GLU A 149 5.43 4.56 18.31
C GLU A 149 6.38 3.45 17.86
N ILE A 150 7.63 3.51 18.32
CA ILE A 150 8.63 2.49 18.02
C ILE A 150 8.18 1.11 18.48
N LYS A 151 7.66 1.02 19.70
CA LYS A 151 7.09 -0.20 20.24
C LYS A 151 5.87 -0.66 19.44
N ALA A 152 4.96 0.25 19.10
CA ALA A 152 3.78 -0.10 18.29
C ALA A 152 4.17 -0.63 16.90
N ILE A 153 5.23 -0.08 16.28
CA ILE A 153 5.78 -0.60 15.02
C ILE A 153 6.36 -2.01 15.24
N GLU A 154 7.17 -2.22 16.27
CA GLU A 154 7.74 -3.52 16.63
C GLU A 154 6.64 -4.57 16.83
N ASP A 155 5.72 -4.31 17.75
CA ASP A 155 4.61 -5.20 18.11
C ASP A 155 3.75 -5.53 16.88
N THR A 156 3.43 -4.53 16.04
CA THR A 156 2.61 -4.77 14.85
C THR A 156 3.36 -5.61 13.81
N LEU A 157 4.66 -5.39 13.62
CA LEU A 157 5.45 -6.19 12.68
C LEU A 157 5.62 -7.64 13.17
N VAL A 158 5.85 -7.84 14.47
CA VAL A 158 5.92 -9.17 15.10
C VAL A 158 4.59 -9.89 14.95
N ASN A 159 3.47 -9.25 15.30
CA ASN A 159 2.13 -9.82 15.20
C ASN A 159 1.69 -10.18 13.76
N ASN A 160 2.38 -9.67 12.74
CA ASN A 160 2.11 -9.98 11.34
C ASN A 160 3.18 -10.92 10.74
N ASP A 161 4.08 -11.49 11.54
CA ASP A 161 5.23 -12.29 11.09
C ASP A 161 6.11 -11.56 10.06
N ARG A 162 6.21 -10.24 10.20
CA ARG A 162 6.96 -9.35 9.29
C ARG A 162 8.29 -8.91 9.87
N LEU A 163 8.66 -9.37 11.06
CA LEU A 163 9.94 -9.09 11.71
C LEU A 163 10.61 -10.40 12.08
N GLU A 164 11.80 -10.64 11.53
CA GLU A 164 12.63 -11.78 11.89
C GLU A 164 13.25 -11.59 13.28
N GLU A 165 13.74 -12.67 13.88
CA GLU A 165 14.57 -12.58 15.07
C GLU A 165 15.79 -11.67 14.84
N ARG A 166 16.17 -10.91 15.86
CA ARG A 166 17.28 -9.96 15.77
C ARG A 166 18.58 -10.69 15.44
N LYS A 167 19.28 -10.22 14.41
CA LYS A 167 20.63 -10.72 14.07
C LYS A 167 21.67 -10.39 15.14
N VAL A 168 21.54 -9.24 15.79
CA VAL A 168 22.44 -8.77 16.85
C VAL A 168 21.58 -8.40 18.06
N SER A 169 21.93 -8.93 19.23
CA SER A 169 21.21 -8.58 20.46
C SER A 169 21.50 -7.15 20.90
N VAL A 170 20.55 -6.52 21.60
CA VAL A 170 20.74 -5.16 22.13
C VAL A 170 21.93 -5.07 23.09
N LYS A 171 22.16 -6.14 23.87
CA LYS A 171 23.30 -6.25 24.77
C LYS A 171 24.61 -6.27 23.99
N GLU A 172 24.72 -7.15 23.01
CA GLU A 172 25.93 -7.27 22.17
C GLU A 172 26.26 -5.96 21.45
N TYR A 173 25.26 -5.27 20.90
CA TYR A 173 25.46 -3.98 20.24
C TYR A 173 26.01 -2.91 21.21
N ARG A 174 25.44 -2.83 22.42
CA ARG A 174 25.87 -1.86 23.44
C ARG A 174 27.25 -2.18 24.00
N ASP A 175 27.58 -3.45 24.17
CA ASP A 175 28.90 -3.88 24.63
C ASP A 175 29.97 -3.53 23.58
N LYS A 176 29.73 -3.84 22.30
CA LYS A 176 30.62 -3.41 21.20
C LYS A 176 30.86 -1.91 21.16
N LYS A 177 29.83 -1.09 21.43
CA LYS A 177 29.95 0.37 21.44
C LYS A 177 30.68 0.92 22.68
N ARG A 178 30.67 0.20 23.81
CA ARG A 178 31.38 0.62 25.03
C ARG A 178 32.87 0.34 25.00
N TYR A 179 33.27 -0.73 24.29
CA TYR A 179 34.65 -1.19 24.21
C TYR A 179 35.32 -0.88 22.86
N SER A 180 34.71 -0.01 22.06
CA SER A 180 35.25 0.56 20.82
C SER A 180 35.46 2.05 20.98
#